data_AF-A0A7L1MWJ2-F1
#
_entry.id   AF-A0A7L1MWJ2-F1
#
_cell.length_a   1.000
_cell.length_b   1.000
_cell.length_c   1.000
_cell.angle_alpha   90.00
_cell.angle_beta   90.00
_cell.angle_gamma   90.00
#
_symmetry.space_group_name_H-M   'P 1'
#
loop_
_entity.id
_entity.type
_entity.pdbx_description
1 polymer ?
#
loop_
_entity_poly.entity_id
_entity_poly.type
_entity_poly.pdbx_seq_one_letter_code
_entity_poly.pdbx_strand_id
1 'polypeptide(L)'
;NGETPFYLAVEGGHEKCAEILLEAGSDINVLTHNNSSALQISIQKGHLSVVNFLIDKNIDLVPKPEQKNSPLHLAVINNHLLVVKSLLDARHDINALNHRQETPLHLAADLGNVELAEMLLKAGCDLKTTDKHGKTALAVASRSNHALVVDMIIKAERYYAMEKENLAPTNIGSDFGLSFKQDHSIQTKQIRSCLWNLAYNQLKPQEWKKLALFWKFTDEQIKAIEEQWTGKRSYKEHGNRMLLIWLHGVLLSHQNPVKHIYQDLVEAGFQPLAEKVRSTSSTDMDSRKCAIS
;
A
#
# COMPACT_ATOMS: atom_id res chain seq x y z
N ASN A 1 -9.32 31.27 24.73
CA ASN A 1 -9.23 30.02 23.94
C ASN A 1 -8.25 29.00 24.52
N GLY A 2 -7.52 29.30 25.61
CA GLY A 2 -6.52 28.37 26.15
C GLY A 2 -5.24 28.29 25.31
N GLU A 3 -5.06 29.22 24.37
CA GLU A 3 -3.88 29.32 23.51
C GLU A 3 -2.76 30.01 24.27
N THR A 4 -1.65 29.30 24.50
CA THR A 4 -0.43 29.87 25.08
C THR A 4 0.44 30.50 23.97
N PRO A 5 1.39 31.39 24.30
CA PRO A 5 2.37 31.87 23.32
C PRO A 5 3.09 30.71 22.61
N PHE A 6 3.39 29.64 23.35
CA PHE A 6 4.00 28.43 22.79
C PHE A 6 3.08 27.75 21.77
N TYR A 7 1.79 27.58 22.09
CA TYR A 7 0.82 27.02 21.15
C TYR A 7 0.73 27.84 19.86
N LEU A 8 0.66 29.17 19.97
CA LEU A 8 0.57 30.07 18.81
C LEU A 8 1.83 30.02 17.94
N ALA A 9 3.02 29.92 18.55
CA ALA A 9 4.27 29.74 17.81
C ALA A 9 4.29 28.42 17.04
N VAL A 10 3.82 27.34 17.66
CA VAL A 10 3.71 26.02 17.04
C VAL A 10 2.67 26.01 15.91
N GLU A 11 1.49 26.60 16.13
CA GLU A 11 0.44 26.74 15.11
C GLU A 11 0.91 27.56 13.89
N GLY A 12 1.72 28.60 14.14
CA GLY A 12 2.35 29.44 13.10
C GLY A 12 3.56 28.80 12.41
N GLY A 13 4.04 27.65 12.86
CA GLY A 13 5.22 26.97 12.29
C GLY A 13 6.56 27.60 12.70
N HIS A 14 6.58 28.40 13.77
CA HIS A 14 7.76 29.12 14.23
C HIS A 14 8.58 28.29 15.22
N GLU A 15 9.30 27.29 14.72
CA GLU A 15 10.12 26.38 15.53
C GLU A 15 11.07 27.10 16.49
N LYS A 16 11.86 28.07 16.02
CA LYS A 16 12.81 28.79 16.88
C LYS A 16 12.11 29.61 17.97
N CYS A 17 10.93 30.16 17.68
CA CYS A 17 10.13 30.84 18.69
C CYS A 17 9.58 29.85 19.72
N ALA A 18 9.09 28.68 19.28
CA ALA A 18 8.62 27.62 20.17
C ALA A 18 9.75 27.12 21.07
N GLU A 19 10.97 26.97 20.54
CA GLU A 19 12.16 26.59 21.31
C GLU A 19 12.50 27.62 22.39
N ILE A 20 12.58 28.92 22.04
CA ILE A 20 12.85 30.00 23.01
C ILE A 20 11.77 30.04 24.10
N LEU A 21 10.50 29.86 23.73
CA LEU A 21 9.39 29.86 24.68
C LEU A 21 9.47 28.68 25.64
N LEU A 22 9.89 27.51 25.17
CA LEU A 22 10.11 26.33 25.99
C LEU A 22 11.30 26.52 26.95
N GLU A 23 12.41 27.08 26.47
CA GLU A 23 13.57 27.46 27.29
C GLU A 23 13.22 28.49 28.38
N ALA A 24 12.28 29.39 28.08
CA ALA A 24 11.74 30.36 29.03
C ALA A 24 10.73 29.76 30.05
N GLY A 25 10.48 28.45 30.00
CA GLY A 25 9.62 27.74 30.96
C GLY A 25 8.15 27.62 30.56
N SER A 26 7.80 27.79 29.27
CA SER A 26 6.44 27.51 28.79
C SER A 26 6.10 26.03 28.96
N ASP A 27 4.89 25.74 29.44
CA ASP A 27 4.39 24.37 29.52
C ASP A 27 3.90 23.88 28.15
N ILE A 28 4.56 22.83 27.67
CA ILE A 28 4.34 22.18 26.37
C ILE A 28 3.05 21.35 26.32
N ASN A 29 2.51 20.97 27.49
CA ASN A 29 1.35 20.08 27.62
C ASN A 29 0.02 20.84 27.74
N VAL A 30 0.04 22.18 27.70
CA VAL A 30 -1.17 23.00 27.77
C VAL A 30 -2.02 22.76 26.53
N LEU A 31 -3.29 22.42 26.77
CA LEU A 31 -4.27 22.20 25.72
C LEU A 31 -5.16 23.42 25.54
N THR A 32 -5.61 23.64 24.30
CA THR A 32 -6.66 24.63 24.02
C THR A 32 -8.00 24.20 24.59
N HIS A 33 -8.97 25.11 24.61
CA HIS A 33 -10.35 24.80 25.04
C HIS A 33 -11.00 23.67 24.20
N ASN A 34 -10.50 23.42 22.99
CA ASN A 34 -10.96 22.32 22.12
C ASN A 34 -10.17 21.02 22.33
N ASN A 35 -9.42 20.90 23.44
CA ASN A 35 -8.60 19.74 23.78
C ASN A 35 -7.52 19.43 22.73
N SER A 36 -7.05 20.46 22.00
CA SER A 36 -5.99 20.34 20.99
C SER A 36 -4.62 20.61 21.60
N SER A 37 -3.66 19.73 21.33
CA SER A 37 -2.25 19.87 21.74
C SER A 37 -1.41 20.58 20.69
N ALA A 38 -0.25 21.10 21.11
CA ALA A 38 0.75 21.68 20.22
C ALA A 38 1.19 20.71 19.11
N LEU A 39 1.43 19.44 19.42
CA LEU A 39 1.80 18.46 18.40
C LEU A 39 0.67 18.22 17.39
N GLN A 40 -0.58 18.14 17.85
CA GLN A 40 -1.69 17.89 16.93
C GLN A 40 -1.86 19.03 15.93
N ILE A 41 -1.77 20.29 16.36
CA ILE A 41 -1.91 21.43 15.45
C ILE A 41 -0.72 21.51 14.49
N SER A 42 0.51 21.23 14.91
CA SER A 42 1.66 21.23 13.99
C SER A 42 1.56 20.12 12.94
N ILE A 43 1.07 18.93 13.33
CA ILE A 43 0.79 17.84 12.38
C ILE A 43 -0.31 18.24 11.40
N GLN A 44 -1.43 18.78 11.89
CA GLN A 44 -2.54 19.19 11.02
C GLN A 44 -2.11 20.28 10.01
N LYS A 45 -1.25 21.21 10.44
CA LYS A 45 -0.70 22.27 9.58
C LYS A 45 0.44 21.80 8.68
N GLY A 46 1.03 20.64 8.94
CA GLY A 46 2.13 20.08 8.14
C GLY A 46 3.49 20.72 8.44
N HIS A 47 3.65 21.35 9.60
CA HIS A 47 4.89 22.04 9.99
C HIS A 47 5.96 21.02 10.42
N LEU A 48 6.57 20.34 9.44
CA LEU A 48 7.48 19.21 9.66
C LEU A 48 8.60 19.52 10.67
N SER A 49 9.23 20.69 10.58
CA SER A 49 10.34 21.04 11.45
C SER A 49 9.90 21.18 12.91
N VAL A 50 8.73 21.79 13.13
CA VAL A 50 8.07 21.85 14.44
C VAL A 50 7.64 20.46 14.91
N VAL A 51 7.10 19.61 14.04
CA VAL A 51 6.75 18.22 14.41
C VAL A 51 7.98 17.46 14.89
N ASN A 52 9.09 17.52 14.16
CA ASN A 52 10.34 16.86 14.55
C ASN A 52 10.85 17.40 15.89
N PHE A 53 10.90 18.72 16.04
CA PHE A 53 11.28 19.37 17.30
C PHE A 53 10.42 18.87 18.48
N LEU A 54 9.10 18.78 18.31
CA LEU A 54 8.20 18.32 19.37
C LEU A 54 8.36 16.83 19.67
N ILE A 55 8.61 15.99 18.67
CA ILE A 55 8.92 14.56 18.84
C ILE A 55 10.23 14.39 19.63
N ASP A 56 11.27 15.15 19.28
CA ASP A 56 12.60 15.09 19.92
C ASP A 56 12.57 15.50 21.40
N LYS A 57 11.61 16.35 21.79
CA LYS A 57 11.38 16.72 23.20
C LYS A 57 10.65 15.64 24.01
N ASN A 58 10.32 14.50 23.40
CA ASN A 58 9.69 13.34 24.02
C ASN A 58 8.47 13.71 24.88
N ILE A 59 7.68 14.66 24.39
CA ILE A 59 6.44 15.11 25.05
C ILE A 59 5.58 13.88 25.26
N ASP A 60 5.01 13.71 26.46
CA ASP A 60 4.09 12.62 26.74
C ASP A 60 2.84 12.78 25.86
N LEU A 61 2.88 12.17 24.67
CA LEU A 61 1.78 12.13 23.72
C LEU A 61 0.72 11.10 24.14
N VAL A 62 0.49 10.95 25.44
CA VAL A 62 -0.53 10.02 25.95
C VAL A 62 -1.84 10.43 25.30
N PRO A 63 -2.42 9.58 24.42
CA PRO A 63 -3.66 9.91 23.75
C PRO A 63 -4.72 10.10 24.83
N LYS A 64 -5.26 11.31 24.95
CA LYS A 64 -6.40 11.51 25.84
C LYS A 64 -7.58 10.73 25.26
N PRO A 65 -8.46 10.14 26.08
CA PRO A 65 -9.57 9.31 25.61
C PRO A 65 -10.54 10.05 24.67
N GLU A 66 -10.55 11.38 24.70
CA GLU A 66 -11.34 12.22 23.79
C GLU A 66 -10.70 12.42 22.40
N GLN A 67 -9.42 12.07 22.24
CA GLN A 67 -8.71 12.19 20.98
C GLN A 67 -9.21 11.13 19.99
N LYS A 68 -9.96 11.62 19.00
CA LYS A 68 -10.60 10.78 17.99
C LYS A 68 -9.64 10.13 17.01
N ASN A 69 -8.42 10.63 16.87
CA ASN A 69 -7.41 10.27 15.87
C ASN A 69 -6.01 10.32 16.50
N SER A 70 -5.15 9.35 16.17
CA SER A 70 -3.72 9.39 16.52
C SER A 70 -2.95 10.44 15.67
N PRO A 71 -1.72 10.82 16.06
CA PRO A 71 -0.83 11.65 15.23
C PRO A 71 -0.75 11.18 13.76
N LEU A 72 -0.60 9.87 13.55
CA LEU A 72 -0.48 9.29 12.22
C LEU A 72 -1.79 9.41 11.41
N HIS A 73 -2.96 9.25 12.03
CA HIS A 73 -4.24 9.53 11.38
C HIS A 73 -4.34 10.99 10.95
N LEU A 74 -3.97 11.94 11.82
CA LEU A 74 -4.03 13.37 11.49
C LEU A 74 -3.12 13.70 10.31
N ALA A 75 -1.90 13.14 10.27
CA ALA A 75 -0.98 13.33 9.17
C ALA A 75 -1.52 12.75 7.84
N VAL A 76 -2.15 11.56 7.88
CA VAL A 76 -2.78 10.94 6.71
C VAL A 76 -3.99 11.76 6.21
N ILE A 77 -4.89 12.17 7.11
CA ILE A 77 -6.10 12.94 6.77
C ILE A 77 -5.72 14.27 6.09
N ASN A 78 -4.65 14.92 6.55
CA ASN A 78 -4.20 16.20 5.99
C ASN A 78 -3.19 16.05 4.86
N ASN A 79 -2.91 14.82 4.41
CA ASN A 79 -1.98 14.52 3.32
C ASN A 79 -0.54 15.06 3.50
N HIS A 80 -0.02 14.99 4.73
CA HIS A 80 1.33 15.47 5.03
C HIS A 80 2.35 14.33 4.97
N LEU A 81 2.73 13.90 3.75
CA LEU A 81 3.59 12.74 3.50
C LEU A 81 4.91 12.74 4.30
N LEU A 82 5.58 13.90 4.40
CA LEU A 82 6.83 14.00 5.16
C LEU A 82 6.62 13.88 6.67
N VAL A 83 5.48 14.35 7.18
CA VAL A 83 5.10 14.20 8.59
C VAL A 83 4.77 12.74 8.89
N VAL A 84 4.05 12.04 7.99
CA VAL A 84 3.80 10.59 8.12
C VAL A 84 5.12 9.84 8.21
N LYS A 85 6.08 10.14 7.32
CA LYS A 85 7.41 9.52 7.37
C LYS A 85 8.11 9.76 8.71
N SER A 86 8.15 11.01 9.17
CA SER A 86 8.78 11.36 10.45
C SER A 86 8.14 10.61 11.63
N LEU A 87 6.80 10.53 11.68
CA LEU A 87 6.09 9.80 12.75
C LEU A 87 6.41 8.30 12.73
N LEU A 88 6.55 7.68 11.55
CA LEU A 88 6.94 6.27 11.41
C LEU A 88 8.41 6.03 11.80
N ASP A 89 9.30 6.94 11.41
CA ASP A 89 10.71 6.90 11.81
C ASP A 89 10.84 7.02 13.35
N ALA A 90 9.98 7.83 13.96
CA ALA A 90 9.81 7.99 15.41
C ALA A 90 8.98 6.86 16.08
N ARG A 91 8.73 5.74 15.39
CA ARG A 91 8.07 4.53 15.94
C ARG A 91 6.67 4.76 16.52
N HIS A 92 5.93 5.75 16.00
CA HIS A 92 4.50 5.85 16.32
C HIS A 92 3.76 4.59 15.85
N ASP A 93 2.74 4.18 16.60
CA ASP A 93 1.95 3.00 16.27
C ASP A 93 1.26 3.15 14.91
N ILE A 94 1.76 2.39 13.94
CA ILE A 94 1.25 2.35 12.56
C ILE A 94 -0.16 1.75 12.48
N ASN A 95 -0.54 0.94 13.47
CA ASN A 95 -1.81 0.23 13.56
C ASN A 95 -2.77 0.88 14.57
N ALA A 96 -2.45 2.11 15.02
CA ALA A 96 -3.30 2.84 15.94
C ALA A 96 -4.74 2.87 15.43
N LEU A 97 -5.70 2.75 16.34
CA LEU A 97 -7.12 2.76 16.00
C LEU A 97 -7.74 4.10 16.38
N ASN A 98 -8.49 4.69 15.45
CA ASN A 98 -9.31 5.85 15.71
C ASN A 98 -10.67 5.45 16.33
N HIS A 99 -11.54 6.42 16.64
CA HIS A 99 -12.88 6.16 17.21
C HIS A 99 -13.83 5.34 16.31
N ARG A 100 -13.50 5.15 15.03
CA ARG A 100 -14.20 4.26 14.08
C ARG A 100 -13.52 2.90 13.93
N GLN A 101 -12.53 2.60 14.77
CA GLN A 101 -11.62 1.46 14.66
C GLN A 101 -10.87 1.39 13.32
N GLU A 102 -10.71 2.53 12.64
CA GLU A 102 -9.92 2.60 11.42
C GLU A 102 -8.44 2.73 11.79
N THR A 103 -7.58 2.09 11.00
CA THR A 103 -6.14 2.34 11.00
C THR A 103 -5.79 3.48 10.03
N PRO A 104 -4.57 4.06 10.09
CA PRO A 104 -4.09 4.99 9.07
C PRO A 104 -4.20 4.43 7.64
N LEU A 105 -4.02 3.12 7.44
CA LEU A 105 -4.18 2.49 6.13
C LEU A 105 -5.64 2.53 5.64
N HIS A 106 -6.63 2.36 6.53
CA HIS A 106 -8.04 2.52 6.14
C HIS A 106 -8.31 3.93 5.59
N LEU A 107 -7.75 4.96 6.24
CA LEU A 107 -7.90 6.35 5.78
C LEU A 107 -7.19 6.58 4.44
N ALA A 108 -5.94 6.11 4.28
CA ALA A 108 -5.24 6.20 3.01
C ALA A 108 -5.98 5.45 1.87
N ALA A 109 -6.58 4.30 2.20
CA ALA A 109 -7.40 3.51 1.30
C ALA A 109 -8.70 4.22 0.90
N ASP A 110 -9.42 4.85 1.82
CA ASP A 110 -10.66 5.59 1.51
C ASP A 110 -10.39 6.84 0.68
N LEU A 111 -9.29 7.54 0.97
CA LEU A 111 -8.83 8.73 0.24
C LEU A 111 -8.23 8.39 -1.13
N GLY A 112 -7.88 7.13 -1.40
CA GLY A 112 -7.22 6.72 -2.64
C GLY A 112 -5.79 7.23 -2.79
N ASN A 113 -5.16 7.59 -1.66
CA ASN A 113 -3.84 8.21 -1.68
C ASN A 113 -2.74 7.14 -1.82
N VAL A 114 -2.29 6.96 -3.06
CA VAL A 114 -1.28 5.96 -3.45
C VAL A 114 0.04 6.13 -2.70
N GLU A 115 0.52 7.36 -2.51
CA GLU A 115 1.81 7.61 -1.87
C GLU A 115 1.78 7.28 -0.37
N LEU A 116 0.70 7.66 0.31
CA LEU A 116 0.48 7.30 1.72
C LEU A 116 0.26 5.80 1.90
N ALA A 117 -0.53 5.17 1.02
CA ALA A 117 -0.72 3.72 1.05
C ALA A 117 0.62 3.00 0.83
N GLU A 118 1.43 3.42 -0.15
CA GLU A 118 2.76 2.84 -0.38
C GLU A 118 3.65 2.94 0.87
N MET A 119 3.69 4.11 1.51
CA MET A 119 4.49 4.34 2.71
C MET A 119 4.06 3.44 3.87
N LEU A 120 2.75 3.38 4.15
CA LEU A 120 2.20 2.56 5.24
C LEU A 120 2.36 1.06 4.97
N LEU A 121 2.14 0.63 3.72
CA LEU A 121 2.34 -0.76 3.33
C LEU A 121 3.80 -1.15 3.48
N LYS A 122 4.76 -0.36 2.96
CA LYS A 122 6.20 -0.64 3.12
C LYS A 122 6.66 -0.69 4.57
N ALA A 123 6.02 0.08 5.45
CA ALA A 123 6.31 0.09 6.87
C ALA A 123 5.72 -1.12 7.63
N GLY A 124 5.01 -2.03 6.96
CA GLY A 124 4.56 -3.29 7.55
C GLY A 124 3.33 -3.17 8.46
N CYS A 125 2.37 -2.29 8.10
CA CYS A 125 1.10 -2.22 8.82
C CYS A 125 0.30 -3.54 8.74
N ASP A 126 -0.58 -3.76 9.73
CA ASP A 126 -1.49 -4.90 9.74
C ASP A 126 -2.60 -4.69 8.71
N LEU A 127 -2.66 -5.62 7.75
CA LEU A 127 -3.61 -5.60 6.64
C LEU A 127 -4.95 -6.27 6.99
N LYS A 128 -5.01 -6.98 8.13
CA LYS A 128 -6.18 -7.76 8.56
C LYS A 128 -7.07 -7.03 9.55
N THR A 129 -6.60 -5.93 10.12
CA THR A 129 -7.40 -5.09 11.01
C THR A 129 -8.68 -4.63 10.30
N THR A 130 -9.79 -4.68 11.02
CA THR A 130 -11.10 -4.26 10.53
C THR A 130 -11.59 -3.03 11.27
N ASP A 131 -12.25 -2.13 10.55
CA ASP A 131 -13.01 -1.02 11.12
C ASP A 131 -14.24 -1.48 11.93
N LYS A 132 -14.97 -0.52 12.51
CA LYS A 132 -16.21 -0.77 13.27
C LYS A 132 -17.32 -1.47 12.47
N HIS A 133 -17.21 -1.50 11.14
CA HIS A 133 -18.15 -2.15 10.23
C HIS A 133 -17.64 -3.52 9.76
N GLY A 134 -16.52 -4.01 10.30
CA GLY A 134 -15.91 -5.27 9.90
C GLY A 134 -15.23 -5.21 8.53
N LYS A 135 -14.86 -4.01 8.04
CA LYS A 135 -14.18 -3.82 6.75
C LYS A 135 -12.69 -3.67 6.96
N THR A 136 -11.89 -4.42 6.20
CA THR A 136 -10.44 -4.18 6.09
C THR A 136 -10.15 -3.00 5.19
N ALA A 137 -8.91 -2.49 5.21
CA ALA A 137 -8.48 -1.44 4.28
C ALA A 137 -8.63 -1.86 2.80
N LEU A 138 -8.46 -3.15 2.47
CA LEU A 138 -8.72 -3.68 1.13
C LEU A 138 -10.19 -3.48 0.72
N ALA A 139 -11.12 -3.81 1.62
CA ALA A 139 -12.55 -3.65 1.37
C ALA A 139 -12.95 -2.16 1.27
N VAL A 140 -12.31 -1.28 2.05
CA VAL A 140 -12.50 0.17 1.95
C VAL A 140 -12.01 0.70 0.60
N ALA A 141 -10.78 0.37 0.18
CA ALA A 141 -10.24 0.78 -1.11
C ALA A 141 -11.10 0.29 -2.29
N SER A 142 -11.60 -0.95 -2.21
CA SER A 142 -12.46 -1.53 -3.24
C SER A 142 -13.80 -0.79 -3.33
N ARG A 143 -14.49 -0.59 -2.21
CA ARG A 143 -15.77 0.17 -2.14
C ARG A 143 -15.61 1.60 -2.65
N SER A 144 -14.49 2.24 -2.35
CA SER A 144 -14.20 3.62 -2.78
C SER A 144 -13.61 3.70 -4.20
N ASN A 145 -13.57 2.58 -4.93
CA ASN A 145 -13.14 2.46 -6.33
C ASN A 145 -11.68 2.88 -6.60
N HIS A 146 -10.78 2.65 -5.63
CA HIS A 146 -9.36 2.98 -5.76
C HIS A 146 -8.53 1.76 -6.20
N ALA A 147 -8.63 1.42 -7.50
CA ALA A 147 -8.03 0.20 -8.07
C ALA A 147 -6.53 0.04 -7.84
N LEU A 148 -5.77 1.12 -7.90
CA LEU A 148 -4.33 1.08 -7.64
C LEU A 148 -4.04 0.69 -6.18
N VAL A 149 -4.78 1.26 -5.22
CA VAL A 149 -4.60 0.92 -3.80
C VAL A 149 -5.02 -0.52 -3.51
N VAL A 150 -6.09 -1.02 -4.15
CA VAL A 150 -6.46 -2.45 -4.10
C VAL A 150 -5.31 -3.33 -4.59
N ASP A 151 -4.74 -3.04 -5.77
CA ASP A 151 -3.60 -3.80 -6.30
C ASP A 151 -2.41 -3.78 -5.34
N MET A 152 -2.12 -2.63 -4.72
CA MET A 152 -1.03 -2.49 -3.75
C MET A 152 -1.25 -3.31 -2.50
N ILE A 153 -2.45 -3.26 -1.91
CA ILE A 153 -2.77 -4.05 -0.71
C ILE A 153 -2.65 -5.54 -1.01
N ILE A 154 -3.21 -6.02 -2.13
CA ILE A 154 -3.11 -7.45 -2.51
C ILE A 154 -1.64 -7.85 -2.74
N LYS A 155 -0.84 -7.01 -3.40
CA LYS A 155 0.60 -7.25 -3.57
C LYS A 155 1.34 -7.33 -2.24
N ALA A 156 1.01 -6.44 -1.29
CA ALA A 156 1.59 -6.44 0.04
C ALA A 156 1.19 -7.70 0.84
N GLU A 157 -0.09 -8.09 0.83
CA GLU A 157 -0.57 -9.32 1.47
C GLU A 157 0.18 -10.55 0.96
N ARG A 158 0.36 -10.66 -0.36
CA ARG A 158 1.09 -11.76 -0.99
C ARG A 158 2.56 -11.75 -0.64
N TYR A 159 3.19 -10.57 -0.62
CA TYR A 159 4.59 -10.41 -0.21
C TYR A 159 4.79 -10.84 1.25
N TYR A 160 3.95 -10.37 2.18
CA TYR A 160 4.07 -10.73 3.60
C TYR A 160 3.73 -12.20 3.87
N ALA A 161 2.82 -12.80 3.11
CA ALA A 161 2.57 -14.24 3.18
C ALA A 161 3.81 -15.04 2.78
N MET A 162 4.47 -14.65 1.67
CA MET A 162 5.70 -15.28 1.19
C MET A 162 6.86 -15.10 2.19
N GLU A 163 7.08 -13.89 2.71
CA GLU A 163 8.11 -13.61 3.74
C GLU A 163 7.92 -14.52 4.96
N LYS A 164 6.67 -14.68 5.43
CA LYS A 164 6.34 -15.55 6.56
C LYS A 164 6.64 -17.03 6.28
N GLU A 165 6.44 -17.50 5.05
CA GLU A 165 6.78 -18.86 4.62
C GLU A 165 8.31 -19.07 4.50
N ASN A 166 9.05 -18.05 4.08
CA ASN A 166 10.50 -18.10 3.87
C ASN A 166 11.34 -17.92 5.16
N LEU A 167 10.73 -17.45 6.25
CA LEU A 167 11.37 -17.22 7.57
C LEU A 167 11.79 -18.50 8.34
N ALA A 168 12.22 -19.55 7.63
CA ALA A 168 13.25 -20.44 8.16
C ALA A 168 14.55 -19.61 8.32
N PRO A 169 15.40 -19.87 9.34
CA PRO A 169 16.35 -18.87 9.83
C PRO A 169 17.56 -18.74 8.90
N THR A 170 17.45 -17.90 7.88
CA THR A 170 18.62 -17.31 7.23
C THR A 170 18.48 -15.81 7.21
N ASN A 171 19.18 -15.23 8.19
CA ASN A 171 19.48 -13.82 8.35
C ASN A 171 20.30 -13.35 7.13
N ILE A 172 19.62 -12.99 6.04
CA ILE A 172 20.23 -12.28 4.92
C ILE A 172 19.28 -11.15 4.58
N GLY A 173 19.65 -9.94 5.01
CA GLY A 173 19.04 -8.71 4.54
C GLY A 173 19.23 -8.65 3.02
N SER A 174 18.21 -9.03 2.27
CA SER A 174 18.16 -8.79 0.84
C SER A 174 17.54 -7.42 0.60
N ASP A 175 18.33 -6.54 0.00
CA ASP A 175 18.08 -5.16 -0.44
C ASP A 175 16.93 -5.00 -1.46
N PHE A 176 16.06 -6.00 -1.60
CA PHE A 176 14.91 -6.00 -2.51
C PHE A 176 13.62 -5.78 -1.73
N GLY A 177 13.43 -4.57 -1.22
CA GLY A 177 12.22 -4.18 -0.51
C GLY A 177 10.96 -4.23 -1.37
N LEU A 178 9.82 -4.52 -0.75
CA LEU A 178 8.47 -4.40 -1.32
C LEU A 178 8.35 -3.13 -2.18
N SER A 179 8.03 -3.27 -3.46
CA SER A 179 7.88 -2.15 -4.40
C SER A 179 6.54 -2.25 -5.12
N PHE A 180 5.82 -1.13 -5.24
CA PHE A 180 4.54 -1.08 -5.95
C PHE A 180 4.63 -0.42 -7.33
N LYS A 181 5.82 0.05 -7.71
CA LYS A 181 6.05 0.68 -9.00
C LYS A 181 5.60 -0.25 -10.11
N GLN A 182 4.79 0.27 -11.03
CA GLN A 182 4.42 -0.47 -12.22
C GLN A 182 5.68 -0.76 -13.03
N ASP A 183 5.90 -2.04 -13.32
CA ASP A 183 7.05 -2.48 -14.08
C ASP A 183 6.88 -2.11 -15.56
N HIS A 184 7.71 -1.17 -16.00
CA HIS A 184 7.80 -0.71 -17.38
C HIS A 184 9.12 -1.15 -18.04
N SER A 185 9.87 -2.04 -17.40
CA SER A 185 11.15 -2.50 -17.89
C SER A 185 11.03 -3.18 -19.25
N ILE A 186 12.10 -3.07 -20.05
CA ILE A 186 12.21 -3.72 -21.36
C ILE A 186 12.24 -5.23 -21.16
N GLN A 187 12.84 -5.69 -20.07
CA GLN A 187 13.01 -7.08 -19.67
C GLN A 187 11.65 -7.80 -19.54
N THR A 188 10.64 -7.14 -18.99
CA THR A 188 9.29 -7.75 -18.82
C THR A 188 8.28 -7.33 -19.87
N LYS A 189 8.65 -6.48 -20.83
CA LYS A 189 7.74 -5.99 -21.88
C LYS A 189 7.02 -7.13 -22.61
N GLN A 190 7.75 -8.19 -22.96
CA GLN A 190 7.19 -9.34 -23.69
C GLN A 190 6.17 -10.11 -22.84
N ILE A 191 6.53 -10.47 -21.60
CA ILE A 191 5.61 -11.19 -20.72
C ILE A 191 4.37 -10.33 -20.42
N ARG A 192 4.51 -9.02 -20.18
CA ARG A 192 3.36 -8.11 -19.98
C ARG A 192 2.42 -8.09 -21.18
N SER A 193 2.95 -8.03 -22.40
CA SER A 193 2.15 -8.13 -23.64
C SER A 193 1.41 -9.47 -23.74
N CYS A 194 2.09 -10.57 -23.39
CA CYS A 194 1.49 -11.90 -23.36
C CYS A 194 0.35 -11.99 -22.34
N LEU A 195 0.53 -11.47 -21.12
CA LEU A 195 -0.50 -11.44 -20.08
C LEU A 195 -1.71 -10.59 -20.50
N TRP A 196 -1.46 -9.44 -21.13
CA TRP A 196 -2.53 -8.61 -21.67
C TRP A 196 -3.33 -9.37 -22.73
N ASN A 197 -2.67 -10.03 -23.68
CA ASN A 197 -3.35 -10.83 -24.71
C ASN A 197 -4.13 -12.00 -24.11
N LEU A 198 -3.57 -12.68 -23.12
CA LEU A 198 -4.24 -13.75 -22.37
C LEU A 198 -5.55 -13.21 -21.76
N ALA A 199 -5.48 -12.11 -21.02
CA ALA A 199 -6.65 -11.50 -20.38
C ALA A 199 -7.71 -11.01 -21.36
N TYR A 200 -7.30 -10.30 -22.42
CA TYR A 200 -8.24 -9.57 -23.28
C TYR A 200 -8.79 -10.41 -24.43
N ASN A 201 -8.04 -11.40 -24.91
CA ASN A 201 -8.39 -12.14 -26.12
C ASN A 201 -8.60 -13.63 -25.92
N GLN A 202 -8.10 -14.21 -24.82
CA GLN A 202 -8.09 -15.67 -24.65
C GLN A 202 -8.95 -16.16 -23.48
N LEU A 203 -8.94 -15.46 -22.34
CA LEU A 203 -9.77 -15.84 -21.19
C LEU A 203 -11.26 -15.64 -21.48
N LYS A 204 -12.07 -16.60 -21.05
CA LYS A 204 -13.54 -16.51 -21.01
C LYS A 204 -14.01 -15.95 -19.65
N PRO A 205 -15.29 -15.53 -19.55
CA PRO A 205 -15.88 -15.19 -18.26
C PRO A 205 -15.64 -16.30 -17.22
N GLN A 206 -15.36 -15.92 -15.97
CA GLN A 206 -15.03 -16.79 -14.83
C GLN A 206 -13.69 -17.55 -14.89
N GLU A 207 -13.01 -17.68 -16.03
CA GLU A 207 -11.72 -18.38 -16.11
C GLU A 207 -10.63 -17.66 -15.30
N TRP A 208 -10.65 -16.33 -15.27
CA TRP A 208 -9.71 -15.56 -14.45
C TRP A 208 -9.85 -15.85 -12.96
N LYS A 209 -11.06 -16.13 -12.44
CA LYS A 209 -11.26 -16.50 -11.02
C LYS A 209 -10.68 -17.87 -10.71
N LYS A 210 -10.84 -18.83 -11.64
CA LYS A 210 -10.24 -20.16 -11.51
C LYS A 210 -8.71 -20.06 -11.43
N LEU A 211 -8.11 -19.24 -12.30
CA LEU A 211 -6.68 -18.95 -12.25
C LEU A 211 -6.26 -18.22 -10.98
N ALA A 212 -7.04 -17.24 -10.53
CA ALA A 212 -6.78 -16.52 -9.29
C ALA A 212 -6.76 -17.47 -8.08
N LEU A 213 -7.76 -18.35 -7.96
CA LEU A 213 -7.82 -19.38 -6.92
C LEU A 213 -6.64 -20.35 -7.01
N PHE A 214 -6.27 -20.79 -8.22
CA PHE A 214 -5.09 -21.63 -8.44
C PHE A 214 -3.81 -20.95 -7.93
N TRP A 215 -3.65 -19.65 -8.19
CA TRP A 215 -2.56 -18.82 -7.67
C TRP A 215 -2.77 -18.30 -6.24
N LYS A 216 -3.63 -18.96 -5.46
CA LYS A 216 -3.88 -18.67 -4.05
C LYS A 216 -4.34 -17.24 -3.75
N PHE A 217 -5.05 -16.60 -4.68
CA PHE A 217 -5.80 -15.39 -4.32
C PHE A 217 -6.97 -15.79 -3.41
N THR A 218 -7.23 -15.00 -2.35
CA THR A 218 -8.37 -15.27 -1.46
C THR A 218 -9.68 -14.80 -2.10
N ASP A 219 -10.80 -15.29 -1.59
CA ASP A 219 -12.13 -14.85 -2.04
C ASP A 219 -12.32 -13.33 -1.84
N GLU A 220 -11.77 -12.76 -0.76
CA GLU A 220 -11.78 -11.33 -0.50
C GLU A 220 -10.99 -10.55 -1.55
N GLN A 221 -9.80 -11.03 -1.95
CA GLN A 221 -8.98 -10.40 -2.98
C GLN A 221 -9.68 -10.45 -4.35
N ILE A 222 -10.24 -11.61 -4.71
CA ILE A 222 -10.99 -11.80 -5.96
C ILE A 222 -12.21 -10.87 -5.99
N LYS A 223 -12.96 -10.80 -4.88
CA LYS A 223 -14.10 -9.90 -4.73
C LYS A 223 -13.68 -8.43 -4.83
N ALA A 224 -12.59 -8.05 -4.16
CA ALA A 224 -12.06 -6.69 -4.19
C ALA A 224 -11.65 -6.24 -5.60
N ILE A 225 -11.11 -7.15 -6.43
CA ILE A 225 -10.80 -6.88 -7.85
C ILE A 225 -12.09 -6.73 -8.67
N GLU A 226 -13.09 -7.58 -8.42
CA GLU A 226 -14.34 -7.63 -9.19
C GLU A 226 -15.26 -6.44 -8.91
N GLU A 227 -15.27 -5.91 -7.69
CA GLU A 227 -16.13 -4.79 -7.29
C GLU A 227 -15.83 -3.47 -8.04
N GLN A 228 -14.68 -3.36 -8.71
CA GLN A 228 -14.20 -2.09 -9.28
C GLN A 228 -14.65 -1.83 -10.73
N TRP A 229 -15.00 -2.88 -11.48
CA TRP A 229 -15.52 -2.72 -12.84
C TRP A 229 -16.81 -3.52 -13.07
N THR A 230 -17.84 -2.79 -13.47
CA THR A 230 -19.13 -3.38 -13.85
C THR A 230 -19.25 -3.50 -15.37
N GLY A 231 -19.82 -4.61 -15.87
CA GLY A 231 -20.19 -4.75 -17.28
C GLY A 231 -19.86 -6.12 -17.88
N LYS A 232 -20.40 -6.42 -19.06
CA LYS A 232 -20.27 -7.76 -19.71
C LYS A 232 -18.82 -8.14 -20.08
N ARG A 233 -17.90 -7.17 -20.12
CA ARG A 233 -16.48 -7.36 -20.45
C ARG A 233 -15.52 -7.02 -19.30
N SER A 234 -16.02 -6.72 -18.10
CA SER A 234 -15.16 -6.34 -16.97
C SER A 234 -14.19 -7.45 -16.56
N TYR A 235 -14.56 -8.72 -16.78
CA TYR A 235 -13.69 -9.87 -16.54
C TYR A 235 -12.32 -9.80 -17.25
N LYS A 236 -12.21 -9.07 -18.37
CA LYS A 236 -10.93 -8.86 -19.06
C LYS A 236 -10.00 -7.99 -18.24
N GLU A 237 -10.53 -6.93 -17.64
CA GLU A 237 -9.76 -6.04 -16.77
C GLU A 237 -9.42 -6.73 -15.44
N HIS A 238 -10.37 -7.47 -14.86
CA HIS A 238 -10.12 -8.27 -13.67
C HIS A 238 -9.01 -9.30 -13.91
N GLY A 239 -9.05 -9.99 -15.05
CA GLY A 239 -8.01 -10.92 -15.46
C GLY A 239 -6.65 -10.25 -15.67
N ASN A 240 -6.61 -9.09 -16.34
CA ASN A 240 -5.37 -8.34 -16.55
C ASN A 240 -4.74 -7.92 -15.22
N ARG A 241 -5.52 -7.34 -14.31
CA ARG A 241 -5.04 -6.93 -12.98
C ARG A 241 -4.53 -8.10 -12.17
N MET A 242 -5.29 -9.19 -12.11
CA MET A 242 -4.89 -10.41 -11.42
C MET A 242 -3.56 -10.95 -11.97
N LEU A 243 -3.39 -10.98 -13.29
CA LEU A 243 -2.13 -11.40 -13.92
C LEU A 243 -0.96 -10.46 -13.60
N LEU A 244 -1.19 -9.15 -13.51
CA LEU A 244 -0.15 -8.19 -13.14
C LEU A 244 0.24 -8.29 -11.66
N ILE A 245 -0.72 -8.57 -10.77
CA ILE A 245 -0.45 -8.86 -9.35
C ILE A 245 0.34 -10.18 -9.23
N TRP A 246 -0.05 -11.21 -9.97
CA TRP A 246 0.68 -12.48 -10.03
C TRP A 246 2.12 -12.26 -10.52
N LEU A 247 2.31 -11.55 -11.64
CA LEU A 247 3.62 -11.27 -12.21
C LEU A 247 4.52 -10.55 -11.21
N HIS A 248 3.97 -9.57 -10.48
CA HIS A 248 4.68 -8.86 -9.43
C HIS A 248 5.24 -9.81 -8.35
N GLY A 249 4.42 -10.74 -7.85
CA GLY A 249 4.88 -11.74 -6.88
C GLY A 249 5.95 -12.68 -7.41
N VAL A 250 5.82 -13.12 -8.67
CA VAL A 250 6.82 -13.99 -9.34
C VAL A 250 8.16 -13.27 -9.50
N LEU A 251 8.14 -11.99 -9.87
CA LEU A 251 9.34 -11.17 -10.01
C LEU A 251 10.03 -10.91 -8.66
N LEU A 252 9.25 -10.64 -7.59
CA LEU A 252 9.78 -10.52 -6.23
C LEU A 252 10.39 -11.84 -5.72
N SER A 253 9.87 -12.97 -6.19
CA SER A 253 10.43 -14.30 -5.89
C SER A 253 11.64 -14.67 -6.75
N HIS A 254 12.12 -13.77 -7.61
CA HIS A 254 13.20 -14.00 -8.58
C HIS A 254 12.98 -15.23 -9.48
N GLN A 255 11.73 -15.59 -9.72
CA GLN A 255 11.34 -16.70 -10.57
C GLN A 255 11.24 -16.26 -12.03
N ASN A 256 11.44 -17.19 -12.97
CA ASN A 256 11.24 -16.92 -14.39
C ASN A 256 9.73 -16.93 -14.71
N PRO A 257 9.12 -15.78 -15.06
CA PRO A 257 7.67 -15.70 -15.23
C PRO A 257 7.18 -16.44 -16.47
N VAL A 258 7.97 -16.55 -17.53
CA VAL A 258 7.60 -17.29 -18.75
C VAL A 258 7.51 -18.78 -18.48
N LYS A 259 8.47 -19.32 -17.71
CA LYS A 259 8.44 -20.72 -17.29
C LYS A 259 7.25 -20.99 -16.37
N HIS A 260 7.07 -20.14 -15.36
CA HIS A 260 6.02 -20.32 -14.35
C HIS A 260 4.62 -20.25 -14.97
N ILE A 261 4.32 -19.24 -15.79
CA ILE A 261 2.97 -19.15 -16.38
C ILE A 261 2.62 -20.35 -17.26
N TYR A 262 3.60 -20.90 -17.99
CA TYR A 262 3.36 -22.07 -18.83
C TYR A 262 3.00 -23.29 -17.97
N GLN A 263 3.81 -23.57 -16.95
CA GLN A 263 3.59 -24.70 -16.05
C GLN A 263 2.26 -24.56 -15.30
N ASP A 264 2.02 -23.39 -14.73
CA ASP A 264 0.80 -23.08 -13.97
C ASP A 264 -0.46 -23.21 -14.85
N LEU A 265 -0.43 -22.75 -16.11
CA LEU A 265 -1.56 -22.90 -17.02
C LEU A 265 -1.82 -24.37 -17.39
N VAL A 266 -0.78 -25.18 -17.57
CA VAL A 266 -0.95 -26.63 -17.83
C VAL A 266 -1.57 -27.31 -16.60
N GLU A 267 -1.02 -27.05 -15.41
CA GLU A 267 -1.48 -27.64 -14.15
C GLU A 267 -2.90 -27.21 -13.79
N ALA A 268 -3.27 -25.96 -14.09
CA ALA A 268 -4.63 -25.45 -13.91
C ALA A 268 -5.63 -25.94 -14.98
N GLY A 269 -5.20 -26.79 -15.93
CA GLY A 269 -6.06 -27.38 -16.96
C GLY A 269 -6.32 -26.47 -18.17
N PHE A 270 -5.54 -25.41 -18.34
CA PHE A 270 -5.62 -24.45 -19.45
C PHE A 270 -4.58 -24.74 -20.54
N GLN A 271 -4.42 -26.00 -20.92
CA GLN A 271 -3.39 -26.44 -21.88
C GLN A 271 -3.42 -25.70 -23.24
N PRO A 272 -4.58 -25.40 -23.85
CA PRO A 272 -4.63 -24.60 -25.08
C PRO A 272 -4.14 -23.17 -24.90
N LEU A 273 -4.24 -22.59 -23.68
CA LEU A 273 -3.71 -21.27 -23.37
C LEU A 273 -2.20 -21.34 -23.15
N ALA A 274 -1.72 -22.36 -22.43
CA ALA A 274 -0.30 -22.59 -22.20
C ALA A 274 0.49 -22.70 -23.52
N GLU A 275 -0.03 -23.44 -24.49
CA GLU A 275 0.59 -23.57 -25.82
C GLU A 275 0.68 -22.26 -26.59
N LYS A 276 -0.35 -21.39 -26.46
CA LYS A 276 -0.34 -20.05 -27.05
C LYS A 276 0.70 -19.14 -26.42
N VAL A 277 0.87 -19.21 -25.09
CA VAL A 277 1.90 -18.46 -24.37
C VAL A 277 3.30 -18.91 -24.81
N ARG A 278 3.49 -20.23 -24.97
CA ARG A 278 4.74 -20.82 -25.46
C ARG A 278 5.06 -20.37 -26.88
N SER A 279 4.09 -20.41 -27.80
CA SER A 279 4.31 -20.03 -29.20
C SER A 279 4.65 -18.55 -29.37
N THR A 280 3.98 -17.65 -28.63
CA THR A 280 4.33 -16.22 -28.62
C THR A 280 5.73 -15.93 -28.08
N SER A 281 6.24 -16.80 -27.20
CA SER A 281 7.58 -16.67 -26.64
C SER A 281 8.66 -17.20 -27.61
N SER A 282 8.33 -18.20 -28.44
CA SER A 282 9.28 -18.81 -29.38
C SER A 282 9.39 -18.05 -30.71
N THR A 283 8.28 -17.57 -31.28
CA THR A 283 8.30 -16.86 -32.58
C THR A 283 9.15 -15.60 -32.56
N ASP A 284 9.38 -15.02 -31.39
CA ASP A 284 10.14 -13.78 -31.21
C ASP A 284 11.62 -14.00 -30.82
N MET A 285 12.00 -15.26 -30.50
CA MET A 285 13.41 -15.64 -30.38
C MET A 285 14.04 -15.88 -31.76
N ASP A 286 13.23 -16.34 -32.72
CA ASP A 286 13.64 -16.49 -34.11
C ASP A 286 13.68 -15.13 -34.84
N SER A 287 12.79 -14.17 -34.50
CA SER A 287 12.83 -12.81 -35.05
C SER A 287 14.10 -12.04 -34.67
N ARG A 288 14.69 -12.31 -33.49
CA ARG A 288 15.99 -11.73 -33.08
C ARG A 288 17.21 -12.40 -33.73
N LYS A 289 17.09 -13.63 -34.22
CA LYS A 289 18.17 -14.31 -34.96
C LYS A 289 18.23 -13.92 -36.44
N CYS A 290 17.14 -13.41 -37.00
CA CYS A 290 17.06 -13.03 -38.42
C CYS A 290 17.45 -11.57 -38.72
N ALA A 291 18.01 -10.82 -37.76
CA ALA A 291 18.46 -9.44 -37.95
C ALA A 291 20.00 -9.33 -38.02
N ILE A 292 20.65 -10.19 -38.80
CA ILE A 292 22.00 -9.93 -39.32
C ILE A 292 22.01 -10.36 -40.80
N SER A 293 21.85 -9.40 -41.69
CA SER A 293 22.34 -9.42 -43.08
C SER A 293 22.46 -7.98 -43.55
#